data_AF-D2SGP9-F1
#
_entry.id   AF-D2SGP9-F1
#
_cell.length_a   1.000
_cell.length_b   1.000
_cell.length_c   1.000
_cell.angle_alpha   90.00
_cell.angle_beta   90.00
_cell.angle_gamma   90.00
#
_symmetry.space_group_name_H-M   'P 1'
#
loop_
_entity.id
_entity.type
_entity.pdbx_description
1 polymer ?
#
loop_
_entity_poly.entity_id
_entity_poly.type
_entity_poly.pdbx_seq_one_letter_code
_entity_poly.pdbx_strand_id
1 'polypeptide(L)'
;MTAHPPSAAVRTALGASLAVVLFLATLGSVGAGFGVMTDCTNTHDCTSTGCAPCRAANAWLTAGWLVQVGLLLAGVVLVVLAARRHRLRAVRLGALLLGPSSVALFVVTTALAVAAV
;
A
#
# COMPACT_ATOMS: atom_id res chain seq x y z
N MET A 1 -20.14 15.92 -30.44
CA MET A 1 -19.09 15.09 -29.80
C MET A 1 -18.41 15.96 -28.75
N THR A 2 -18.85 15.88 -27.49
CA THR A 2 -18.37 16.71 -26.40
C THR A 2 -17.05 16.15 -25.87
N ALA A 3 -15.95 16.87 -26.11
CA ALA A 3 -14.63 16.52 -25.62
C ALA A 3 -14.61 16.58 -24.08
N HIS A 4 -14.51 15.42 -23.44
CA HIS A 4 -14.30 15.30 -22.00
C HIS A 4 -12.91 15.87 -21.66
N PRO A 5 -12.77 16.84 -20.74
CA PRO A 5 -11.48 17.46 -20.48
C PRO A 5 -10.53 16.42 -19.87
N PRO A 6 -9.34 16.18 -20.46
CA PRO A 6 -8.38 15.16 -20.00
C PRO A 6 -7.87 15.38 -18.56
N SER A 7 -8.19 16.53 -17.96
CA SER A 7 -7.82 16.91 -16.59
C SER A 7 -8.73 16.30 -15.51
N ALA A 8 -9.95 15.88 -15.84
CA ALA A 8 -10.86 15.25 -14.88
C ALA A 8 -10.50 13.77 -14.67
N ALA A 9 -10.24 13.03 -15.75
CA ALA A 9 -9.87 11.62 -15.71
C ALA A 9 -8.54 11.35 -14.98
N VAL A 10 -7.56 12.25 -15.11
CA VAL A 10 -6.29 12.14 -14.37
C VAL A 10 -6.51 12.38 -12.87
N ARG A 11 -7.37 13.34 -12.50
CA ARG A 11 -7.70 13.60 -11.09
C ARG A 11 -8.46 12.44 -10.45
N THR A 12 -9.42 11.85 -11.16
CA THR A 12 -10.16 10.69 -10.65
C THR A 12 -9.27 9.47 -10.51
N ALA A 13 -8.40 9.18 -11.49
CA ALA A 13 -7.45 8.07 -11.40
C ALA A 13 -6.43 8.25 -10.26
N LEU A 14 -5.92 9.47 -10.07
CA LEU A 14 -4.97 9.79 -9.00
C LEU A 14 -5.65 9.74 -7.62
N GLY A 15 -6.88 10.25 -7.51
CA GLY A 15 -7.68 10.18 -6.30
C GLY A 15 -8.03 8.74 -5.92
N ALA A 16 -8.44 7.91 -6.90
CA ALA A 16 -8.70 6.49 -6.68
C ALA A 16 -7.43 5.75 -6.22
N SER A 17 -6.28 6.02 -6.85
CA SER A 17 -5.00 5.42 -6.46
C SER A 17 -4.59 5.81 -5.03
N LEU A 18 -4.77 7.08 -4.65
CA LEU A 18 -4.53 7.55 -3.28
C LEU A 18 -5.49 6.91 -2.28
N ALA A 19 -6.77 6.80 -2.61
CA ALA A 19 -7.75 6.15 -1.76
C ALA A 19 -7.41 4.67 -1.53
N VAL A 20 -6.97 3.97 -2.57
CA VAL A 20 -6.51 2.58 -2.48
C VAL A 20 -5.27 2.45 -1.59
N VAL A 21 -4.25 3.31 -1.79
CA VAL A 21 -3.05 3.31 -0.95
C VAL A 21 -3.40 3.62 0.51
N LEU A 22 -4.26 4.60 0.77
CA LEU A 22 -4.73 4.93 2.13
C LEU A 22 -5.48 3.75 2.76
N PHE A 23 -6.39 3.14 2.02
CA PHE A 23 -7.18 2.01 2.49
C PHE A 23 -6.29 0.82 2.84
N LEU A 24 -5.34 0.48 1.98
CA LEU A 24 -4.38 -0.60 2.20
C LEU A 24 -3.41 -0.30 3.36
N ALA A 25 -2.94 0.94 3.48
CA ALA A 25 -2.00 1.35 4.52
C ALA A 25 -2.67 1.35 5.90
N THR A 26 -3.98 1.58 5.93
CA THR A 26 -4.75 1.67 7.18
C THR A 26 -5.47 0.34 7.45
N LEU A 27 -6.56 0.10 6.74
CA LEU A 27 -7.45 -1.05 6.99
C LEU A 27 -6.81 -2.36 6.57
N GLY A 28 -6.07 -2.37 5.45
CA GLY A 28 -5.32 -3.54 4.99
C GLY A 28 -4.26 -3.96 6.01
N SER A 29 -3.40 -3.02 6.42
CA SER A 29 -2.30 -3.31 7.35
C SER A 29 -2.81 -3.73 8.74
N VAL A 30 -3.89 -3.12 9.21
CA VAL A 30 -4.56 -3.51 10.47
C VAL A 30 -5.15 -4.92 10.34
N GLY A 31 -5.93 -5.19 9.29
CA GLY A 31 -6.56 -6.50 9.09
C GLY A 31 -5.55 -7.64 8.91
N ALA A 32 -4.53 -7.44 8.07
CA ALA A 32 -3.46 -8.41 7.87
C ALA A 32 -2.64 -8.61 9.15
N GLY A 33 -2.35 -7.53 9.90
CA GLY A 33 -1.63 -7.61 11.16
C GLY A 33 -2.36 -8.40 12.22
N PHE A 34 -3.66 -8.12 12.42
CA PHE A 34 -4.48 -8.90 13.34
C PHE A 34 -4.63 -10.36 12.88
N GLY A 35 -4.85 -10.61 11.59
CA GLY A 35 -4.99 -11.97 11.05
C GLY A 35 -3.75 -12.82 11.28
N VAL A 36 -2.58 -12.33 10.85
CA VAL A 36 -1.30 -13.06 10.97
C VAL A 36 -0.90 -13.25 12.44
N MET A 37 -1.11 -12.24 13.30
CA MET A 37 -0.77 -12.37 14.71
C MET A 37 -1.72 -13.31 15.46
N THR A 38 -3.01 -13.34 15.08
CA THR A 38 -3.99 -14.29 15.62
C THR A 38 -3.65 -15.72 15.20
N ASP A 39 -3.27 -15.92 13.94
CA ASP A 39 -2.81 -17.22 13.45
C ASP A 39 -1.55 -17.69 14.21
N CYS A 40 -0.55 -16.80 14.35
CA CYS A 40 0.67 -17.10 15.10
C CYS A 40 0.40 -17.45 16.57
N THR A 41 -0.58 -16.80 17.20
CA THR A 41 -0.98 -17.10 18.59
C THR A 41 -1.66 -18.47 18.70
N ASN A 42 -2.53 -18.83 17.74
CA ASN A 42 -3.21 -20.13 17.73
C ASN A 42 -2.28 -21.29 17.37
N THR A 43 -1.30 -21.06 16.50
CA THR A 43 -0.43 -22.13 15.97
C THR A 43 0.74 -22.45 16.89
N HIS A 44 1.28 -21.45 17.61
CA HIS A 44 2.49 -21.62 18.42
C HIS A 44 2.31 -21.35 19.93
N ASP A 45 1.07 -21.13 20.41
CA ASP A 45 0.76 -20.76 21.81
C ASP A 45 1.57 -19.55 22.34
N CYS A 46 2.05 -18.71 21.43
CA CYS A 46 2.85 -17.55 21.74
C CYS A 46 1.95 -16.32 21.91
N THR A 47 1.75 -15.89 23.15
CA THR A 47 0.92 -14.71 23.50
C THR A 47 1.53 -13.35 23.10
N SER A 48 2.72 -13.31 22.48
CA SER A 48 3.37 -12.05 22.08
C SER A 48 4.30 -12.19 20.87
N THR A 49 4.74 -11.05 20.32
CA THR A 49 5.81 -10.90 19.32
C THR A 49 7.21 -11.32 19.84
N GLY A 50 7.28 -11.93 21.03
CA GLY A 50 8.51 -12.45 21.63
C GLY A 50 9.04 -13.73 20.99
N CYS A 51 8.19 -14.52 20.31
CA CYS A 51 8.60 -15.75 19.64
C CYS A 51 9.20 -15.47 18.25
N ALA A 52 10.22 -16.23 17.87
CA ALA A 52 10.94 -16.06 16.60
C ALA A 52 10.04 -15.98 15.35
N PRO A 53 9.06 -16.89 15.12
CA PRO A 53 8.18 -16.82 13.94
C PRO A 53 7.26 -15.58 13.96
N CYS A 54 6.63 -15.27 15.10
CA CYS A 54 5.77 -14.08 15.21
C CYS A 54 6.56 -12.77 15.11
N ARG A 55 7.84 -12.74 15.53
CA ARG A 55 8.73 -11.59 15.33
C ARG A 55 9.06 -11.39 13.86
N ALA A 56 9.33 -12.47 13.12
CA ALA A 56 9.60 -12.41 11.68
C ALA A 56 8.37 -11.94 10.89
N ALA A 57 7.18 -12.48 11.21
CA ALA A 57 5.92 -12.05 10.62
C ALA A 57 5.63 -10.55 10.87
N ASN A 58 5.85 -10.07 12.10
CA ASN A 58 5.69 -8.66 12.43
C ASN A 58 6.70 -7.76 11.68
N ALA A 59 7.93 -8.23 11.46
CA ALA A 59 8.92 -7.50 10.66
C ALA A 59 8.46 -7.32 9.20
N TRP A 60 7.88 -8.36 8.58
CA TRP A 60 7.33 -8.27 7.22
C TRP A 60 6.12 -7.34 7.12
N LEU A 61 5.23 -7.37 8.12
CA LEU A 61 4.09 -6.44 8.18
C LEU A 61 4.54 -4.99 8.35
N THR A 62 5.53 -4.75 9.23
CA THR A 62 6.10 -3.42 9.45
C THR A 62 6.80 -2.91 8.19
N ALA A 63 7.56 -3.78 7.50
CA ALA A 63 8.18 -3.45 6.23
C ALA A 63 7.14 -3.10 5.16
N GLY A 64 6.06 -3.87 5.05
CA GLY A 64 4.95 -3.58 4.13
C GLY A 64 4.28 -2.24 4.42
N TRP A 65 4.06 -1.92 5.70
CA TRP A 65 3.52 -0.63 6.11
C TRP A 65 4.44 0.54 5.71
N LEU A 66 5.74 0.44 5.99
CA LEU A 66 6.73 1.46 5.62
C LEU A 66 6.77 1.70 4.10
N VAL A 67 6.71 0.63 3.31
CA VAL A 67 6.65 0.72 1.85
C VAL A 67 5.39 1.45 1.38
N GLN A 68 4.24 1.19 2.01
CA GLN A 68 3.00 1.89 1.66
C GLN A 68 3.02 3.37 2.05
N VAL A 69 3.60 3.72 3.20
CA VAL A 69 3.82 5.12 3.56
C VAL A 69 4.72 5.82 2.53
N GLY A 70 5.78 5.15 2.07
CA GLY A 70 6.62 5.65 0.98
C GLY A 70 5.86 5.89 -0.32
N LEU A 71 5.01 4.93 -0.73
CA LEU A 71 4.14 5.06 -1.91
C LEU A 71 3.11 6.19 -1.76
N LEU A 72 2.58 6.39 -0.57
CA LEU A 72 1.67 7.51 -0.27
C LEU A 72 2.37 8.85 -0.48
N LEU A 73 3.59 9.01 0.05
CA LEU A 73 4.41 10.20 -0.16
C LEU A 73 4.72 10.42 -1.64
N ALA A 74 5.07 9.36 -2.38
CA ALA A 74 5.26 9.44 -3.82
C ALA A 74 3.98 9.90 -4.54
N GLY A 75 2.81 9.37 -4.14
CA GLY A 75 1.50 9.81 -4.63
C GLY A 75 1.25 11.30 -4.39
N VAL A 76 1.55 11.80 -3.19
CA VAL A 76 1.44 13.24 -2.86
C VAL A 76 2.34 14.09 -3.75
N VAL A 77 3.59 13.67 -3.98
CA VAL A 77 4.51 14.38 -4.89
C VAL A 77 3.94 14.43 -6.31
N LEU A 78 3.35 13.35 -6.80
CA LEU A 78 2.69 13.32 -8.12
C LEU A 78 1.49 14.27 -8.19
N VAL A 79 0.69 14.38 -7.12
CA VAL A 79 -0.40 15.38 -7.02
C VAL A 79 0.15 16.80 -7.13
N VAL A 80 1.22 17.11 -6.39
CA VAL A 80 1.84 18.44 -6.41
C VAL A 80 2.41 18.76 -7.80
N LEU A 81 3.08 17.80 -8.44
CA LEU A 81 3.61 17.96 -9.81
C LEU A 81 2.49 18.14 -10.84
N ALA A 82 1.38 17.40 -10.69
CA ALA A 82 0.18 17.56 -11.52
C ALA A 82 -0.44 18.96 -11.37
N ALA A 83 -0.57 19.43 -10.12
CA ALA A 83 -1.11 20.76 -9.81
C ALA A 83 -0.24 21.87 -10.38
N ARG A 84 1.09 21.72 -10.33
CA ARG A 84 2.06 22.65 -10.93
C ARG A 84 2.21 22.49 -12.44
N ARG A 85 1.47 21.59 -13.09
CA ARG A 85 1.55 21.25 -14.53
C ARG A 85 2.96 20.88 -15.03
N HIS A 86 3.86 20.46 -14.14
CA HIS A 86 5.20 20.03 -14.50
C HIS A 86 5.22 18.54 -14.86
N ARG A 87 5.92 18.20 -15.95
CA ARG A 87 6.17 16.80 -16.39
C ARG A 87 4.93 15.90 -16.39
N LEU A 88 3.84 16.37 -16.99
CA LEU A 88 2.54 15.67 -17.05
C LEU A 88 2.62 14.21 -17.58
N ARG A 89 3.57 13.90 -18.47
CA ARG A 89 3.80 12.52 -18.95
C ARG A 89 4.30 11.59 -17.83
N ALA A 90 5.25 12.06 -17.02
CA ALA A 90 5.77 11.30 -15.88
C ALA A 90 4.69 11.12 -14.79
N VAL A 91 3.87 12.16 -14.57
CA VAL A 91 2.72 12.08 -13.66
C VAL A 91 1.72 11.01 -14.08
N ARG A 92 1.41 10.92 -15.38
CA ARG A 92 0.46 9.94 -15.92
C ARG A 92 0.94 8.50 -15.74
N LEU A 93 2.21 8.24 -16.06
CA LEU A 93 2.85 6.94 -15.84
C LEU A 93 2.91 6.59 -14.35
N GLY A 94 3.31 7.56 -13.51
CA GLY A 94 3.34 7.39 -12.06
C GLY A 94 1.97 7.03 -11.50
N ALA A 95 0.91 7.73 -11.90
CA ALA A 95 -0.46 7.46 -11.47
C ALA A 95 -0.95 6.07 -11.89
N LEU A 96 -0.60 5.62 -13.10
CA LEU A 96 -0.96 4.30 -13.61
C LEU A 96 -0.28 3.15 -12.87
N LEU A 97 0.96 3.36 -12.42
CA LEU A 97 1.75 2.32 -11.76
C LEU A 97 1.56 2.31 -10.24
N LEU A 98 1.26 3.46 -9.62
CA LEU A 98 1.18 3.59 -8.15
C LEU A 98 0.19 2.60 -7.52
N GLY A 99 -1.02 2.53 -8.06
CA GLY A 99 -2.08 1.64 -7.57
C GLY A 99 -1.69 0.15 -7.66
N PRO A 100 -1.38 -0.37 -8.87
CA PRO A 100 -0.94 -1.76 -9.04
C PRO A 100 0.29 -2.12 -8.21
N SER A 101 1.28 -1.23 -8.13
CA SER A 101 2.48 -1.45 -7.32
C SER A 101 2.14 -1.55 -5.83
N SER A 102 1.25 -0.69 -5.32
CA SER A 102 0.81 -0.74 -3.92
C SER A 102 0.11 -2.05 -3.60
N VAL A 103 -0.78 -2.52 -4.50
CA VAL A 103 -1.48 -3.80 -4.32
C VAL A 103 -0.51 -4.97 -4.36
N ALA A 104 0.36 -5.02 -5.37
CA ALA A 104 1.33 -6.10 -5.52
C ALA A 104 2.27 -6.19 -4.30
N LEU A 105 2.79 -5.05 -3.84
CA LEU A 105 3.68 -5.01 -2.67
C LEU A 105 2.95 -5.45 -1.40
N PHE A 106 1.71 -5.00 -1.19
CA PHE A 106 0.92 -5.42 -0.04
C PHE A 106 0.68 -6.94 -0.03
N VAL A 107 0.31 -7.51 -1.18
CA VAL A 107 0.10 -8.96 -1.32
C VAL A 107 1.38 -9.73 -1.02
N VAL A 108 2.51 -9.30 -1.59
CA VAL A 108 3.82 -9.95 -1.38
C VAL A 108 4.22 -9.89 0.08
N THR A 109 4.13 -8.73 0.74
CA THR A 109 4.52 -8.61 2.15
C THR A 109 3.59 -9.40 3.08
N THR A 110 2.30 -9.48 2.75
CA THR A 110 1.35 -10.28 3.51
C THR A 110 1.62 -11.78 3.34
N ALA A 111 1.89 -12.23 2.11
CA ALA A 111 2.24 -13.62 1.84
C ALA A 111 3.54 -14.04 2.54
N LEU A 112 4.55 -13.17 2.55
CA LEU A 112 5.81 -13.41 3.27
C LEU A 112 5.61 -13.42 4.79
N ALA A 113 4.71 -12.58 5.31
CA ALA A 113 4.36 -12.60 6.72
C ALA A 113 3.68 -13.93 7.11
N VAL A 114 2.74 -14.42 6.29
CA VAL A 114 2.07 -15.71 6.50
C VAL A 114 3.06 -16.88 6.40
N ALA A 115 3.95 -16.87 5.41
CA ALA A 115 4.95 -17.92 5.23
C ALA A 115 6.05 -17.93 6.33
N ALA A 116 6.13 -16.87 7.14
CA ALA A 116 7.06 -16.76 8.25
C ALA A 116 6.48 -17.25 9.59
N VAL A 117 5.17 -17.50 9.65
CA VAL A 117 4.46 -18.09 10.80
C VAL A 117 4.52 -19.61 10.73
#